data_AF-A0A2E6ZJM2-F1
#
_entry.id   AF-A0A2E6ZJM2-F1
#
_cell.length_a   1.000
_cell.length_b   1.000
_cell.length_c   1.000
_cell.angle_alpha   90.00
_cell.angle_beta   90.00
_cell.angle_gamma   90.00
#
_symmetry.space_group_name_H-M   'P 1'
#
loop_
_entity.id
_entity.type
_entity.pdbx_description
1 polymer ?
#
loop_
_entity_poly.entity_id
_entity_poly.type
_entity_poly.pdbx_seq_one_letter_code
_entity_poly.pdbx_strand_id
1 'polypeptide(L)' 'MPIPEKIIINNKPMGGDMIKKMNHFNVSMIKSALRILAGLALISHAFFISGALFIIAEALGILEEMV' A
#
# COMPACT_ATOMS: atom_id res chain seq x y z
N MET A 1 8.15 -6.82 27.47
CA MET A 1 7.04 -6.02 28.03
C MET A 1 5.88 -6.97 28.33
N PRO A 2 5.22 -6.90 29.50
CA PRO A 2 4.02 -7.69 29.78
C PRO A 2 2.89 -7.31 28.82
N ILE A 3 2.19 -8.31 28.29
CA ILE A 3 1.11 -8.16 27.30
C ILE A 3 -0.20 -7.84 28.07
N PRO A 4 -0.95 -6.79 27.71
CA PRO A 4 -2.19 -6.43 28.41
C PRO A 4 -3.31 -7.45 28.17
N GLU A 5 -4.07 -7.75 29.23
CA GLU A 5 -4.96 -8.92 29.33
C GLU A 5 -6.39 -8.71 28.81
N LYS A 6 -6.83 -7.47 28.52
CA LYS A 6 -8.18 -7.23 27.95
C LYS A 6 -8.18 -6.11 26.92
N ILE A 7 -8.46 -6.47 25.66
CA ILE A 7 -8.80 -5.54 24.58
C ILE A 7 -10.31 -5.27 24.70
N ILE A 8 -10.69 -4.05 25.06
CA ILE A 8 -12.09 -3.62 25.03
C ILE A 8 -12.50 -3.55 23.55
N ILE A 9 -13.25 -4.55 23.09
CA ILE A 9 -13.68 -4.65 21.70
C ILE A 9 -14.90 -3.74 21.54
N ASN A 10 -14.68 -2.51 21.05
CA ASN A 10 -15.79 -1.68 20.59
C ASN A 10 -16.36 -2.32 19.32
N ASN A 11 -17.55 -2.92 19.43
CA ASN A 11 -18.28 -3.53 18.30
C ASN A 11 -18.86 -2.46 17.36
N LYS A 12 -18.00 -1.61 16.79
CA LYS A 12 -18.38 -0.70 15.70
C LYS A 12 -18.81 -1.55 14.49
N PRO A 13 -19.90 -1.20 13.78
CA PRO A 13 -20.34 -1.97 12.62
C PRO A 13 -19.23 -2.06 11.58
N MET A 14 -18.74 -3.30 11.42
CA MET A 14 -17.56 -3.68 10.66
C MET A 14 -17.71 -3.46 9.13
N GLY A 15 -18.92 -3.15 8.65
CA GLY A 15 -19.27 -3.08 7.23
C GLY A 15 -18.56 -1.96 6.46
N GLY A 16 -18.62 -0.72 6.95
CA GLY A 16 -17.96 0.42 6.30
C GLY A 16 -16.43 0.41 6.45
N ASP A 17 -15.95 -0.03 7.63
CA ASP A 17 -14.53 -0.08 7.95
C ASP A 17 -13.80 -1.22 7.21
N MET A 18 -14.49 -2.35 6.90
CA MET A 18 -13.92 -3.42 6.06
C MET A 18 -13.67 -2.97 4.63
N ILE A 19 -14.63 -2.30 3.98
CA ILE A 19 -14.48 -1.86 2.59
C ILE A 19 -13.29 -0.89 2.49
N LYS A 20 -13.15 0.03 3.45
CA LYS A 20 -12.00 0.96 3.50
C LYS A 20 -10.67 0.21 3.67
N LYS A 21 -10.60 -0.79 4.55
CA LYS A 21 -9.40 -1.62 4.73
C LYS A 21 -9.05 -2.42 3.49
N MET A 22 -10.04 -2.98 2.79
CA MET A 22 -9.81 -3.75 1.57
C MET A 22 -9.27 -2.88 0.43
N ASN A 23 -9.80 -1.66 0.29
CA ASN A 23 -9.29 -0.70 -0.69
C ASN A 23 -7.84 -0.28 -0.38
N HIS A 24 -7.54 0.05 0.88
CA HIS A 24 -6.18 0.41 1.31
C HIS A 24 -5.20 -0.79 1.20
N PHE A 25 -5.66 -2.01 1.44
CA PHE A 25 -4.81 -3.18 1.28
C PHE A 25 -4.49 -3.46 -0.20
N ASN A 26 -5.47 -3.36 -1.09
CA ASN A 26 -5.24 -3.58 -2.52
C ASN A 26 -4.29 -2.53 -3.13
N VAL A 27 -4.46 -1.25 -2.78
CA VAL A 27 -3.61 -0.19 -3.33
C VAL A 27 -2.18 -0.31 -2.78
N SER A 28 -2.00 -0.61 -1.50
CA SER A 28 -0.67 -0.89 -0.94
C SER A 28 0.05 -2.07 -1.60
N MET A 29 -0.67 -3.13 -1.98
CA MET A 29 -0.12 -4.26 -2.74
C MET A 29 0.35 -3.85 -4.15
N ILE A 30 -0.45 -3.06 -4.87
CA ILE A 30 -0.10 -2.57 -6.21
C ILE A 30 1.15 -1.69 -6.15
N LYS A 31 1.24 -0.77 -5.19
CA LYS A 31 2.42 0.10 -5.00
C LYS A 31 3.69 -0.72 -4.77
N SER A 32 3.61 -1.75 -3.94
CA SER A 32 4.73 -2.65 -3.68
C SER A 32 5.19 -3.37 -4.95
N ALA A 33 4.24 -3.93 -5.73
CA ALA A 33 4.55 -4.59 -7.00
C ALA A 33 5.23 -3.65 -8.00
N LEU A 34 4.75 -2.39 -8.12
CA LEU A 34 5.36 -1.39 -9.00
C LEU A 34 6.81 -1.08 -8.61
N ARG A 35 7.14 -1.00 -7.32
CA ARG A 35 8.54 -0.80 -6.87
C ARG A 35 9.43 -2.00 -7.19
N ILE A 36 8.92 -3.23 -7.08
CA ILE A 36 9.67 -4.43 -7.45
C ILE A 36 9.96 -4.42 -8.96
N LEU A 37 8.95 -4.12 -9.79
CA LEU A 37 9.12 -3.98 -11.24
C LEU A 37 10.10 -2.85 -11.60
N ALA A 38 10.03 -1.72 -10.90
CA ALA A 38 10.97 -0.62 -11.06
C ALA A 38 12.41 -1.05 -10.75
N GLY A 39 12.62 -1.83 -9.69
CA GLY A 39 13.92 -2.41 -9.35
C GLY A 39 14.44 -3.38 -10.41
N LEU A 40 13.58 -4.25 -10.93
CA LEU A 40 13.94 -5.17 -12.04
C LEU A 40 14.32 -4.40 -13.32
N ALA A 41 13.58 -3.34 -13.65
CA ALA A 41 13.88 -2.46 -14.78
C ALA A 41 15.22 -1.73 -14.59
N LEU A 42 15.54 -1.33 -13.35
CA LEU A 42 16.81 -0.68 -13.02
C LEU A 42 18.01 -1.62 -13.26
N ILE A 43 17.91 -2.88 -12.79
CA ILE A 43 18.94 -3.91 -13.00
C ILE A 43 19.10 -4.22 -14.50
N SER A 44 18.01 -4.13 -15.26
CA SER A 44 18.00 -4.33 -16.72
C SER A 44 18.49 -3.09 -17.50
N HIS A 45 19.10 -2.10 -16.84
CA HIS A 45 19.60 -0.85 -17.42
C HIS A 45 18.50 0.03 -18.07
N ALA A 46 17.23 -0.23 -17.78
CA ALA A 46 16.09 0.54 -18.31
C ALA A 46 15.76 1.72 -17.36
N PHE A 47 16.69 2.67 -17.24
CA PHE A 47 16.60 3.79 -16.28
C PHE A 47 15.31 4.62 -16.41
N PHE A 48 14.89 4.93 -17.63
CA PHE A 48 13.66 5.69 -17.88
C PHE A 48 12.41 4.95 -17.38
N ILE A 49 12.32 3.64 -17.67
CA ILE A 49 11.19 2.81 -17.27
C ILE A 49 11.18 2.64 -15.75
N SER A 50 12.34 2.39 -15.14
CA SER A 50 12.48 2.29 -13.69
C SER A 50 12.05 3.58 -12.97
N GLY A 51 12.54 4.73 -13.41
CA GLY A 51 12.17 6.03 -12.84
C GLY A 51 10.68 6.31 -12.97
N ALA A 52 10.08 6.04 -14.14
CA ALA A 52 8.64 6.18 -14.34
C ALA A 52 7.83 5.30 -13.39
N LEU A 53 8.22 4.04 -13.21
CA LEU A 53 7.53 3.10 -12.30
C LEU A 53 7.64 3.54 -10.83
N PHE A 54 8.77 4.06 -10.38
CA PHE A 54 8.90 4.62 -9.03
C PHE A 54 8.01 5.85 -8.83
N ILE A 55 7.98 6.78 -9.78
CA ILE A 55 7.12 7.98 -9.70
C ILE A 55 5.65 7.58 -9.64
N ILE A 56 5.22 6.65 -10.50
CA ILE A 56 3.83 6.16 -10.52
C ILE A 56 3.48 5.48 -9.20
N ALA A 57 4.37 4.66 -8.63
CA ALA A 57 4.14 3.99 -7.35
C ALA A 57 3.90 4.99 -6.21
N GLU A 58 4.66 6.09 -6.16
CA GLU A 58 4.50 7.12 -5.12
C GLU A 58 3.28 8.00 -5.37
N ALA A 59 2.98 8.35 -6.63
CA ALA A 59 1.75 9.06 -6.97
C ALA A 59 0.49 8.28 -6.58
N LEU A 60 0.48 6.96 -6.81
CA LEU A 60 -0.56 6.06 -6.32
C LEU A 60 -0.66 6.04 -4.79
N GLY A 61 0.46 6.20 -4.09
CA GLY A 61 0.51 6.32 -2.63
C GLY A 61 -0.21 7.57 -2.13
N ILE A 62 0.05 8.71 -2.75
CA ILE A 62 -0.62 9.96 -2.41
C ILE A 62 -2.13 9.83 -2.68
N LEU A 63 -2.53 9.29 -3.84
CA LEU A 63 -3.93 9.11 -4.18
C LEU A 63 -4.68 8.19 -3.21
N GLU A 64 -4.03 7.14 -2.69
CA GLU A 64 -4.61 6.27 -1.67
C GLU A 64 -4.90 7.00 -0.36
N GLU A 65 -4.03 7.92 0.04
CA GLU A 65 -4.21 8.70 1.28
C GLU A 65 -5.29 9.78 1.13
N MET A 66 -5.63 10.18 -0.11
CA MET A 66 -6.68 11.15 -0.40
C MET A 66 -8.09 10.54 -0.49
N VAL A 67 -8.22 9.20 -0.44
CA VAL A 67 -9.49 8.43 -0.53
C VAL A 67 -9.93 7.88 0.83
#